data_AF-A0A920FXN7-F1
#
_entry.id   AF-A0A920FXN7-F1
#
_cell.length_a   1.000
_cell.length_b   1.000
_cell.length_c   1.000
_cell.angle_alpha   90.00
_cell.angle_beta   90.00
_cell.angle_gamma   90.00
#
_symmetry.space_group_name_H-M   'P 1'
#
loop_
_entity.id
_entity.type
_entity.pdbx_description
1 polymer ?
#
loop_
_entity_poly.entity_id
_entity_poly.type
_entity_poly.pdbx_seq_one_letter_code
_entity_poly.pdbx_strand_id
1 'polypeptide(L)'
;MGSVQNTPNAVNVISGEVTISVESRSLDNKKRVNIQKEIASIIKKICRSRNLSCQFKRTYDQKAVLCDKHLTGALSKSVKDLNYPLMKIPSGATHDASAMSDLCPIAMLFVQSKDGLSHNPKEFSKENDMQAAVRVLENLITKLKV
;
A
#
# COMPACT_ATOMS: atom_id res chain seq x y z
N MET A 1 -10.62 -4.02 7.82
CA MET A 1 -11.42 -5.09 7.17
C MET A 1 -11.78 -4.62 5.79
N GLY A 2 -11.61 -5.45 4.76
CA GLY A 2 -11.90 -5.08 3.37
C GLY A 2 -13.31 -5.51 2.93
N SER A 3 -13.82 -6.61 3.46
CA SER A 3 -15.13 -7.17 3.14
C SER A 3 -15.65 -8.02 4.30
N VAL A 4 -16.98 -8.08 4.41
CA VAL A 4 -17.72 -8.96 5.30
C VAL A 4 -18.83 -9.58 4.49
N GLN A 5 -18.87 -10.91 4.44
CA GLN A 5 -19.91 -11.68 3.78
C GLN A 5 -20.58 -12.55 4.81
N ASN A 6 -21.90 -12.39 4.92
CA ASN A 6 -22.73 -13.12 5.85
C ASN A 6 -23.50 -14.21 5.10
N THR A 7 -23.73 -15.35 5.73
CA THR A 7 -24.53 -16.44 5.16
C THR A 7 -25.52 -16.97 6.22
N PRO A 8 -26.84 -17.05 5.91
CA PRO A 8 -27.46 -16.83 4.59
C PRO A 8 -27.76 -15.37 4.24
N ASN A 9 -27.42 -14.41 5.10
CA ASN A 9 -27.71 -12.98 4.91
C ASN A 9 -29.20 -12.63 4.84
N ALA A 10 -30.03 -13.29 5.66
CA ALA A 10 -31.47 -13.01 5.78
C ALA A 10 -31.77 -12.27 7.08
N VAL A 11 -32.70 -11.31 7.05
CA VAL A 11 -33.01 -10.39 8.16
C VAL A 11 -33.53 -11.08 9.42
N ASN A 12 -34.10 -12.27 9.28
CA ASN A 12 -34.76 -13.03 10.34
C ASN A 12 -34.11 -14.40 10.59
N VAL A 13 -32.90 -14.64 10.07
CA VAL A 13 -32.17 -15.90 10.23
C VAL A 13 -30.83 -15.62 10.89
N ILE A 14 -30.53 -16.34 11.97
CA ILE A 14 -29.21 -16.25 12.62
C ILE A 14 -28.16 -16.76 11.63
N SER A 15 -27.10 -15.98 11.44
CA SER A 15 -25.98 -16.31 10.57
C SER A 15 -25.33 -17.65 10.95
N GLY A 16 -25.19 -18.54 9.98
CA GLY A 16 -24.45 -19.80 10.14
C GLY A 16 -22.96 -19.64 9.85
N GLU A 17 -22.60 -18.72 8.96
CA GLU A 17 -21.22 -18.45 8.57
C GLU A 17 -21.01 -16.96 8.29
N VAL A 18 -19.83 -16.45 8.65
CA VAL A 18 -19.38 -15.11 8.25
C VAL A 18 -17.94 -15.20 7.75
N THR A 19 -17.73 -14.81 6.50
CA THR A 19 -16.40 -14.68 5.89
C THR A 19 -15.96 -13.22 5.91
N ILE A 20 -14.75 -12.96 6.43
CA ILE A 20 -14.21 -11.61 6.60
C ILE A 20 -12.82 -11.54 5.97
N SER A 21 -12.53 -10.46 5.25
CA SER A 21 -11.17 -10.14 4.81
C SER A 21 -10.52 -9.08 5.70
N VAL A 22 -9.27 -9.34 6.08
CA VAL A 22 -8.44 -8.43 6.87
C VAL A 22 -7.14 -8.22 6.15
N GLU A 23 -6.78 -6.96 5.94
CA GLU A 23 -5.49 -6.55 5.41
C GLU A 23 -4.77 -5.72 6.48
N SER A 24 -3.46 -5.96 6.61
CA SER A 24 -2.58 -5.18 7.48
C SER A 24 -1.31 -4.81 6.72
N ARG A 25 -0.93 -3.53 6.76
CA ARG A 25 0.29 -3.01 6.12
C ARG A 25 1.23 -2.43 7.17
N SER A 26 2.53 -2.58 6.96
CA SER A 26 3.56 -1.91 7.77
C SER A 26 4.86 -1.85 7.00
N LEU A 27 5.64 -0.78 7.22
CA LEU A 27 7.02 -0.68 6.73
C LEU A 27 7.96 -1.61 7.50
N ASP A 28 7.58 -2.02 8.71
CA ASP A 28 8.31 -2.97 9.52
C ASP A 28 7.71 -4.37 9.36
N ASN A 29 8.45 -5.25 8.68
CA ASN A 29 8.03 -6.63 8.44
C ASN A 29 7.80 -7.42 9.75
N LYS A 30 8.52 -7.12 10.84
CA LYS A 30 8.30 -7.78 12.14
C LYS A 30 6.96 -7.35 12.72
N LYS A 31 6.68 -6.04 12.74
CA LYS A 31 5.37 -5.51 13.18
C LYS A 31 4.22 -6.07 12.35
N ARG A 32 4.40 -6.16 11.02
CA ARG A 32 3.42 -6.74 10.08
C ARG A 32 3.08 -8.20 10.41
N VAL A 33 4.08 -9.03 10.71
CA VAL A 33 3.85 -10.44 11.07
C VAL A 33 3.24 -10.56 12.47
N ASN A 34 3.67 -9.72 13.42
CA ASN A 34 3.17 -9.76 14.79
C ASN A 34 1.69 -9.38 14.87
N ILE A 35 1.27 -8.32 14.18
CA ILE A 35 -0.14 -7.90 14.19
C ILE A 35 -1.06 -8.98 13.60
N GLN A 36 -0.61 -9.72 12.59
CA GLN A 36 -1.37 -10.86 12.04
C GLN A 36 -1.57 -11.97 13.08
N LYS A 37 -0.53 -12.28 13.86
CA LYS A 37 -0.61 -13.27 14.95
C LYS A 37 -1.54 -12.80 16.07
N GLU A 38 -1.48 -11.53 16.44
CA GLU A 38 -2.35 -10.93 17.45
C GLU A 38 -3.82 -10.95 17.02
N ILE A 39 -4.12 -10.53 15.79
CA ILE A 39 -5.47 -10.60 15.21
C ILE A 39 -5.98 -12.04 15.23
N ALA A 40 -5.18 -13.01 14.77
CA ALA A 40 -5.57 -14.42 14.80
C ALA A 40 -5.80 -14.95 16.21
N SER A 41 -5.00 -14.53 17.19
CA SER A 41 -5.16 -14.89 18.60
C SER A 41 -6.46 -14.35 19.19
N ILE A 42 -6.77 -13.07 18.92
CA ILE A 42 -8.02 -12.43 19.35
C ILE A 42 -9.23 -13.16 18.76
N ILE A 43 -9.23 -13.41 17.45
CA ILE A 43 -10.33 -14.11 16.77
C ILE A 43 -10.52 -15.51 17.36
N LYS A 44 -9.43 -16.28 17.55
CA LYS A 44 -9.52 -17.61 18.18
C LYS A 44 -10.10 -17.57 19.59
N LYS A 45 -9.76 -16.56 20.40
CA LYS A 45 -10.35 -16.37 21.74
C LYS A 45 -11.85 -16.10 21.67
N ILE A 46 -12.28 -15.22 20.75
CA ILE A 46 -13.70 -14.89 20.54
C ILE A 46 -14.48 -16.12 20.06
N CYS A 47 -13.94 -16.88 19.11
CA CYS A 47 -14.61 -18.08 18.60
C CYS A 47 -14.75 -19.13 19.71
N ARG A 48 -13.72 -19.34 20.53
CA ARG A 48 -13.80 -20.25 21.69
C ARG A 48 -14.86 -19.81 22.70
N SER A 49 -14.91 -18.53 23.08
CA SER A 49 -15.88 -18.06 24.07
C SER A 49 -17.33 -18.10 23.57
N ARG A 50 -17.54 -18.17 22.25
CA ARG A 50 -18.86 -18.26 21.62
C ARG A 50 -19.18 -19.65 21.05
N ASN A 51 -18.35 -20.66 21.30
CA ASN A 51 -18.49 -22.01 20.73
C ASN A 51 -18.59 -22.03 19.19
N LEU A 52 -17.80 -21.19 18.52
CA LEU A 52 -17.70 -21.11 17.06
C LEU A 52 -16.43 -21.79 16.55
N SER A 53 -16.49 -22.36 15.35
CA SER A 53 -15.31 -22.72 14.58
C SER A 53 -14.72 -21.49 13.87
N CYS A 54 -13.42 -21.51 13.58
CA CYS A 54 -12.78 -20.49 12.74
C CYS A 54 -11.67 -21.09 11.89
N GLN A 55 -11.57 -20.58 10.65
CA GLN A 55 -10.52 -20.92 9.71
C GLN A 55 -9.82 -19.65 9.24
N PHE A 56 -8.51 -19.74 9.00
CA PHE A 56 -7.72 -18.63 8.47
C PHE A 56 -7.07 -19.08 7.17
N LYS A 57 -7.21 -18.25 6.13
CA LYS A 57 -6.51 -18.44 4.86
C LYS A 57 -5.72 -17.17 4.55
N ARG A 58 -4.40 -17.29 4.48
CA ARG A 58 -3.54 -16.21 3.99
C ARG A 58 -3.61 -16.20 2.47
N THR A 59 -4.26 -15.20 1.90
CA THR A 59 -4.44 -15.05 0.44
C THR A 59 -3.32 -14.27 -0.23
N TYR A 60 -2.65 -13.39 0.51
CA TYR A 60 -1.61 -12.51 0.00
C TYR A 60 -0.60 -12.16 1.09
N ASP A 61 0.68 -12.09 0.74
CA ASP A 61 1.77 -11.74 1.65
C ASP A 61 2.89 -11.04 0.86
N GLN A 62 2.98 -9.72 1.02
CA GLN A 62 4.05 -8.93 0.43
C GLN A 62 4.89 -8.28 1.55
N LYS A 63 6.21 -8.42 1.45
CA LYS A 63 7.17 -7.75 2.34
C LYS A 63 7.27 -6.26 1.98
N ALA A 64 7.59 -5.43 2.96
CA ALA A 64 7.98 -4.05 2.69
C ALA A 64 9.22 -4.02 1.79
N VAL A 65 9.16 -3.23 0.72
CA VAL A 65 10.24 -3.03 -0.26
C VAL A 65 10.83 -1.65 -0.05
N LEU A 66 12.16 -1.56 -0.05
CA LEU A 66 12.87 -0.29 -0.02
C LEU A 66 13.22 0.12 -1.46
N CYS A 67 12.96 1.38 -1.80
CA CYS A 67 13.50 1.95 -3.03
C CYS A 67 15.03 2.01 -2.95
N ASP A 68 15.67 1.88 -4.11
CA ASP A 68 17.11 1.96 -4.23
C ASP A 68 17.61 3.36 -3.82
N LYS A 69 18.68 3.39 -3.03
CA LYS A 69 19.21 4.63 -2.46
C LYS A 69 19.83 5.53 -3.52
N HIS A 70 20.49 4.95 -4.53
CA HIS A 70 21.12 5.70 -5.60
C HIS A 70 20.06 6.34 -6.50
N LEU A 71 19.09 5.58 -6.99
CA LEU A 71 17.97 6.10 -7.79
C LEU A 71 17.12 7.11 -7.02
N THR A 72 16.81 6.85 -5.75
CA THR A 72 16.08 7.82 -4.91
C THR A 72 16.89 9.11 -4.71
N GLY A 73 18.22 9.00 -4.59
CA GLY A 73 19.13 10.14 -4.51
C GLY A 73 19.16 10.96 -5.80
N ALA A 74 19.27 10.29 -6.95
CA ALA A 74 19.23 10.92 -8.27
C ALA A 74 17.88 11.63 -8.51
N LEU A 75 16.76 10.95 -8.20
CA LEU A 75 15.43 11.55 -8.28
C LEU A 75 15.30 12.78 -7.37
N SER A 76 15.76 12.67 -6.12
CA SER A 76 15.77 13.81 -5.18
C SER A 76 16.59 14.99 -5.70
N LYS A 77 17.69 14.72 -6.41
CA LYS A 77 18.51 15.75 -7.04
C LYS A 77 17.77 16.41 -8.20
N SER A 78 17.12 15.65 -9.07
CA SER A 78 16.33 16.19 -10.18
C SER A 78 15.19 17.10 -9.72
N VAL A 79 14.50 16.74 -8.63
CA VAL A 79 13.47 17.61 -8.01
C VAL A 79 14.07 18.95 -7.57
N LYS A 80 15.23 18.92 -6.90
CA LYS A 80 15.92 20.13 -6.41
C LYS A 80 16.49 20.99 -7.53
N ASP A 81 17.10 20.37 -8.54
CA ASP A 81 17.71 21.09 -9.67
C ASP A 81 16.64 21.88 -10.48
N LEU A 82 15.37 21.46 -10.42
CA LEU A 82 14.22 22.14 -11.03
C LEU A 82 13.46 23.06 -10.06
N ASN A 83 13.97 23.27 -8.83
CA ASN A 83 13.38 24.13 -7.79
C ASN A 83 11.97 23.71 -7.34
N TYR A 84 11.63 22.42 -7.37
CA TYR A 84 10.38 21.91 -6.80
C TYR A 84 10.55 21.52 -5.33
N PRO A 85 9.47 21.59 -4.51
CA PRO A 85 9.51 21.12 -3.14
C PRO A 85 9.73 19.60 -3.09
N LEU A 86 10.58 19.16 -2.16
CA LEU A 86 10.92 17.74 -1.98
C LEU A 86 10.48 17.26 -0.60
N MET A 87 9.67 16.20 -0.58
CA MET A 87 9.35 15.43 0.61
C MET A 87 9.59 13.95 0.32
N LYS A 88 10.21 13.24 1.27
CA LYS A 88 10.34 11.79 1.19
C LYS A 88 9.24 11.15 2.02
N ILE A 89 8.44 10.31 1.37
CA ILE A 89 7.35 9.56 2.00
C ILE A 89 7.44 8.08 1.63
N PRO A 90 7.02 7.18 2.53
CA PRO A 90 6.73 5.80 2.15
C PRO A 90 5.45 5.74 1.30
N SER A 91 5.38 4.80 0.35
CA SER A 91 4.08 4.48 -0.25
C SER A 91 3.24 3.63 0.70
N GLY A 92 1.98 4.03 0.92
CA GLY A 92 0.99 3.23 1.65
C GLY A 92 0.27 2.21 0.77
N ALA A 93 0.41 2.31 -0.55
CA ALA A 93 -0.23 1.45 -1.55
C ALA A 93 0.79 0.51 -2.20
N THR A 94 0.29 -0.61 -2.71
CA THR A 94 1.08 -1.50 -3.58
C THR A 94 1.10 -0.91 -4.99
N HIS A 95 2.26 -0.94 -5.64
CA HIS A 95 2.45 -0.52 -7.02
C HIS A 95 3.30 -1.57 -7.76
N ASP A 96 3.23 -1.61 -9.08
CA ASP A 96 4.02 -2.56 -9.89
C ASP A 96 5.52 -2.44 -9.65
N ALA A 97 6.00 -1.23 -9.31
CA ALA A 97 7.39 -1.00 -8.90
C ALA A 97 7.82 -1.97 -7.78
N SER A 98 6.94 -2.27 -6.83
CA SER A 98 7.26 -3.22 -5.75
C SER A 98 7.47 -4.65 -6.24
N ALA A 99 6.76 -5.09 -7.29
CA ALA A 99 7.02 -6.37 -7.94
C ALA A 99 8.31 -6.33 -8.79
N MET A 100 8.58 -5.21 -9.46
CA MET A 100 9.80 -5.01 -10.24
C MET A 100 11.07 -4.97 -9.39
N SER A 101 10.95 -4.73 -8.09
CA SER A 101 12.10 -4.63 -7.18
C SER A 101 12.92 -5.92 -7.05
N ASP A 102 12.34 -7.08 -7.41
CA ASP A 102 13.06 -8.35 -7.47
C ASP A 102 13.97 -8.46 -8.71
N LEU A 103 13.77 -7.60 -9.72
CA LEU A 103 14.47 -7.64 -11.00
C LEU A 103 15.45 -6.48 -11.18
N CYS A 104 15.13 -5.30 -10.65
CA CYS A 104 15.95 -4.11 -10.85
C CYS A 104 15.82 -3.09 -9.70
N PRO A 105 16.78 -2.16 -9.55
CA PRO A 105 16.64 -1.01 -8.66
C PRO A 105 15.39 -0.19 -9.03
N ILE A 106 14.63 0.21 -8.02
CA ILE A 106 13.41 1.02 -8.20
C ILE A 106 13.47 2.33 -7.41
N ALA A 107 12.81 3.36 -7.92
CA ALA A 107 12.45 4.56 -7.17
C ALA A 107 11.07 5.05 -7.66
N MET A 108 10.34 5.75 -6.80
CA MET A 108 9.02 6.27 -7.11
C MET A 108 8.97 7.79 -6.93
N LEU A 109 8.32 8.47 -7.87
CA LEU A 109 7.95 9.88 -7.76
C LEU A 109 6.44 9.96 -7.50
N PHE A 110 6.05 10.68 -6.46
CA PHE A 110 4.65 10.94 -6.14
C PHE A 110 4.23 12.33 -6.61
N VAL A 111 2.98 12.42 -7.05
CA VAL A 111 2.29 13.67 -7.39
C VAL A 111 1.17 13.90 -6.39
N GLN A 112 0.91 15.15 -6.03
CA GLN A 112 -0.15 15.48 -5.10
C GLN A 112 -1.52 15.23 -5.72
N SER A 113 -2.32 14.37 -5.08
CA SER A 113 -3.76 14.29 -5.32
C SER A 113 -4.49 15.24 -4.40
N LYS A 114 -5.50 15.93 -4.92
CA LYS A 114 -6.38 16.84 -4.17
C LYS A 114 -7.01 16.08 -3.00
N ASP A 115 -6.85 16.64 -1.80
CA ASP A 115 -7.34 16.08 -0.54
C ASP A 115 -6.84 14.65 -0.23
N GLY A 116 -5.78 14.18 -0.93
CA GLY A 116 -5.25 12.82 -0.79
C GLY A 116 -6.20 11.73 -1.27
N LEU A 117 -7.22 12.07 -2.06
CA LEU A 117 -8.21 11.10 -2.55
C LEU A 117 -7.59 10.17 -3.59
N SER A 118 -7.95 8.89 -3.50
CA SER A 118 -7.66 7.89 -4.53
C SER A 118 -8.75 6.82 -4.54
N HIS A 119 -8.92 6.10 -5.65
CA HIS A 119 -10.04 5.15 -5.88
C HIS A 119 -11.41 5.82 -5.68
N ASN A 120 -11.50 7.11 -6.02
CA ASN A 120 -12.69 7.91 -5.89
C ASN A 120 -12.90 8.69 -7.18
N PRO A 121 -14.15 8.82 -7.70
CA PRO A 121 -14.40 9.64 -8.90
C PRO A 121 -13.96 11.11 -8.79
N LYS A 122 -13.74 11.62 -7.58
CA LYS A 122 -13.22 12.97 -7.32
C LYS A 122 -11.68 13.05 -7.21
N GLU A 123 -10.99 11.93 -7.40
CA GLU A 123 -9.53 11.89 -7.48
C GLU A 123 -9.05 12.84 -8.58
N PHE A 124 -8.12 13.73 -8.24
CA PHE A 124 -7.71 14.80 -9.13
C PHE A 124 -6.30 15.28 -8.79
N SER A 125 -5.42 15.32 -9.79
CA SER A 125 -4.11 15.97 -9.70
C SER A 125 -4.11 17.24 -10.54
N LYS A 126 -3.55 18.34 -10.04
CA LYS A 126 -3.49 19.59 -10.80
C LYS A 126 -2.53 19.45 -11.98
N GLU A 127 -2.84 20.15 -13.06
CA GLU A 127 -2.00 20.15 -14.26
C GLU A 127 -0.55 20.54 -13.94
N ASN A 128 -0.33 21.60 -13.15
CA ASN A 128 1.01 22.03 -12.76
C ASN A 128 1.80 20.95 -11.99
N ASP A 129 1.12 20.17 -11.15
CA ASP A 129 1.77 19.09 -10.39
C ASP A 129 2.16 17.94 -11.33
N MET A 130 1.31 17.61 -12.30
CA MET A 130 1.61 16.62 -13.35
C MET A 130 2.75 17.08 -14.26
N GLN A 131 2.74 18.34 -14.72
CA GLN A 131 3.81 18.91 -15.53
C GLN A 131 5.15 18.91 -14.77
N ALA A 132 5.14 19.25 -13.48
CA ALA A 132 6.33 19.18 -12.63
C ALA A 132 6.88 17.75 -12.57
N ALA A 133 6.01 16.76 -12.39
CA ALA A 133 6.40 15.36 -12.33
C ALA A 133 7.06 14.87 -13.63
N VAL A 134 6.47 15.21 -14.78
CA VAL A 134 7.04 14.88 -16.10
C VAL A 134 8.43 15.49 -16.26
N ARG A 135 8.60 16.78 -15.96
CA ARG A 135 9.90 17.46 -16.06
C ARG A 135 10.95 16.85 -15.14
N VAL A 136 10.57 16.48 -13.92
CA VAL A 136 11.47 15.80 -12.98
C VAL A 136 11.91 14.44 -13.52
N LEU A 137 10.98 13.64 -14.05
CA LEU A 137 11.30 12.34 -14.64
C LEU A 137 12.20 12.47 -15.87
N GLU A 138 11.89 13.40 -16.77
CA GLU A 138 12.73 13.71 -17.93
C GLU A 138 14.17 14.10 -17.51
N ASN A 139 14.28 15.00 -16.54
CA ASN A 139 15.58 15.43 -16.01
C ASN A 139 16.35 14.28 -15.37
N LEU A 140 15.66 13.39 -14.64
CA LEU A 140 16.25 12.20 -14.04
C LEU A 140 16.79 11.26 -15.12
N ILE A 141 15.95 10.86 -16.08
CA ILE A 141 16.31 9.91 -17.15
C ILE A 141 17.49 10.43 -17.96
N THR A 142 17.50 11.72 -18.30
CA THR A 142 18.61 12.35 -19.04
C THR A 142 19.94 12.33 -18.27
N LYS A 143 19.89 12.35 -16.93
CA LYS A 143 21.07 12.30 -16.06
C LYS A 143 21.49 10.88 -15.68
N LEU A 144 20.57 9.93 -15.70
CA LEU A 144 20.84 8.50 -15.54
C LEU A 144 21.52 8.00 -16.81
N LYS A 145 22.84 8.16 -16.87
CA LYS A 145 23.66 7.47 -17.87
C LYS A 145 23.59 5.98 -17.57
N VAL A 146 23.02 5.21 -18.50
CA VAL A 146 23.09 3.76 -18.55
C VAL A 146 24.48 3.34 -19.01
#